data_AF-A0A523J2K7-F1
#
_entry.id   AF-A0A523J2K7-F1
#
_cell.length_a   1.000
_cell.length_b   1.000
_cell.length_c   1.000
_cell.angle_alpha   90.00
_cell.angle_beta   90.00
_cell.angle_gamma   90.00
#
_symmetry.space_group_name_H-M   'P 1'
#
loop_
_entity.id
_entity.type
_entity.pdbx_description
1 polymer ?
#
loop_
_entity_poly.entity_id
_entity_poly.type
_entity_poly.pdbx_seq_one_letter_code
_entity_poly.pdbx_strand_id
1 'polypeptide(L)' 'MAKEKFKRTKPHVNVGTIGHVDHGKTTLTAAITQRQSQLGLAEFTPFDAIDKAPEERER' A
#
# COMPACT_ATOMS: atom_id res chain seq x y z
N MET A 1 -19.27 5.19 16.99
CA MET A 1 -18.99 6.51 16.38
C MET A 1 -19.05 6.33 14.87
N ALA A 2 -19.88 7.10 14.17
CA ALA A 2 -19.99 6.96 12.71
C ALA A 2 -18.65 7.35 12.07
N LYS A 3 -18.07 6.47 11.23
CA LYS A 3 -16.89 6.79 10.43
C LYS A 3 -17.18 8.06 9.62
N GLU A 4 -16.26 9.02 9.64
CA GLU A 4 -16.39 10.23 8.84
C GLU A 4 -16.54 9.85 7.35
N LYS A 5 -17.46 10.52 6.65
CA LYS A 5 -17.71 10.25 5.23
C LYS A 5 -16.54 10.78 4.41
N PHE A 6 -15.81 9.89 3.73
CA PHE A 6 -14.71 10.26 2.85
C PHE A 6 -15.17 11.24 1.76
N LYS A 7 -14.52 12.40 1.68
CA LYS A 7 -14.80 13.43 0.67
C LYS A 7 -13.92 13.21 -0.57
N ARG A 8 -14.53 12.82 -1.69
CA ARG A 8 -13.85 12.62 -2.98
C ARG A 8 -13.65 13.96 -3.70
N THR A 9 -12.57 14.66 -3.39
CA THR A 9 -12.23 15.95 -4.03
C THR A 9 -11.29 15.81 -5.24
N LYS A 10 -10.78 14.60 -5.49
CA LYS A 10 -9.84 14.28 -6.57
C LYS A 10 -10.33 13.07 -7.37
N PRO A 11 -9.91 12.92 -8.65
CA PRO A 11 -10.12 11.68 -9.39
C PRO A 11 -9.52 10.48 -8.64
N HIS A 12 -10.28 9.38 -8.59
CA HIS A 12 -9.83 8.14 -7.97
C HIS A 12 -9.41 7.15 -9.05
N VAL A 13 -8.26 6.51 -8.89
CA VAL A 13 -7.69 5.56 -9.86
C VAL A 13 -7.25 4.29 -9.14
N ASN A 14 -7.54 3.14 -9.74
CA ASN A 14 -7.03 1.84 -9.29
C ASN A 14 -5.72 1.53 -10.02
N VAL A 15 -4.67 1.16 -9.29
CA VAL A 15 -3.35 0.81 -9.82
C VAL A 15 -2.79 -0.42 -9.11
N GLY A 16 -1.80 -1.08 -9.71
CA GLY A 16 -1.10 -2.22 -9.10
C GLY A 16 0.30 -2.42 -9.70
N THR A 17 1.20 -2.99 -8.90
CA THR A 17 2.57 -3.33 -9.32
C THR A 17 2.64 -4.75 -9.87
N ILE A 18 3.16 -4.92 -11.09
CA ILE A 18 3.36 -6.23 -11.75
C ILE A 18 4.83 -6.43 -12.13
N GLY A 19 5.27 -7.68 -12.32
CA GLY A 19 6.66 -8.01 -12.66
C GLY A 19 7.15 -9.36 -12.12
N HIS A 20 8.33 -9.79 -12.55
CA HIS A 20 8.95 -11.07 -12.18
C HIS A 20 9.18 -11.20 -10.67
N VAL A 21 9.34 -12.44 -10.17
CA VAL A 21 9.66 -12.70 -8.76
C VAL A 21 10.92 -11.93 -8.34
N ASP A 22 10.95 -11.45 -7.10
CA ASP A 22 12.06 -10.67 -6.51
C ASP A 22 12.41 -9.33 -7.16
N HIS A 23 11.63 -8.84 -8.14
CA HIS A 23 11.80 -7.50 -8.70
C HIS A 23 11.18 -6.38 -7.83
N GLY A 24 10.95 -6.62 -6.54
CA GLY A 24 10.64 -5.56 -5.57
C GLY A 24 9.23 -4.96 -5.61
N LYS A 25 8.23 -5.66 -6.15
CA LYS A 25 6.82 -5.19 -6.23
C LYS A 25 6.24 -4.79 -4.86
N THR A 26 6.36 -5.68 -3.87
CA THR A 26 5.87 -5.46 -2.50
C THR A 26 6.67 -4.35 -1.80
N THR A 27 8.00 -4.34 -1.97
CA THR A 27 8.88 -3.28 -1.46
C THR A 27 8.52 -1.90 -2.01
N LEU A 28 8.27 -1.80 -3.32
CA LEU A 28 7.86 -0.56 -3.96
C LEU A 28 6.51 -0.08 -3.40
N THR A 29 5.56 -0.99 -3.20
CA THR A 29 4.25 -0.66 -2.62
C THR A 29 4.41 -0.10 -1.19
N ALA A 30 5.24 -0.73 -0.35
CA ALA A 30 5.54 -0.23 1.00
C ALA A 30 6.17 1.18 0.95
N ALA A 31 7.16 1.39 0.07
CA ALA A 31 7.84 2.67 -0.08
C ALA A 31 6.90 3.79 -0.53
N ILE A 32 5.95 3.51 -1.43
CA ILE A 32 4.93 4.48 -1.86
C ILE A 32 4.10 4.94 -0.64
N THR A 33 3.60 4.01 0.18
CA THR A 33 2.81 4.38 1.36
C THR A 33 3.63 5.14 2.40
N GLN A 34 4.91 4.77 2.60
CA GLN A 34 5.82 5.47 3.51
C GLN A 34 6.08 6.90 3.06
N ARG A 35 6.34 7.11 1.77
CA ARG A 35 6.60 8.46 1.25
C ARG A 35 5.36 9.35 1.37
N GLN A 36 4.19 8.80 1.08
CA GLN A 36 2.93 9.55 1.16
C GLN A 36 2.53 9.85 2.62
N SER A 37 2.86 8.97 3.58
CA SER A 37 2.60 9.23 4.99
C SER A 37 3.49 10.33 5.57
N GLN A 38 4.75 10.43 5.12
CA GLN A 38 5.64 11.55 5.47
C GLN A 38 5.09 12.90 5.00
N LEU A 39 4.25 12.91 3.95
CA LEU A 39 3.57 14.10 3.45
C LEU A 39 2.19 14.31 4.10
N GLY A 40 1.77 13.44 5.02
CA GLY A 40 0.44 13.48 5.63
C GLY A 40 -0.71 13.12 4.68
N LEU A 41 -0.40 12.43 3.57
CA LEU A 41 -1.37 12.12 2.50
C LEU A 41 -1.91 10.69 2.56
N ALA A 42 -1.28 9.80 3.33
CA ALA A 42 -1.68 8.40 3.47
C ALA A 42 -1.25 7.82 4.81
N GLU A 43 -1.81 6.67 5.17
CA GLU A 43 -1.29 5.82 6.24
C GLU A 43 -0.17 4.93 5.69
N PHE A 44 0.88 4.72 6.48
CA PHE A 44 1.97 3.82 6.11
C PHE A 44 1.53 2.37 6.27
N THR A 45 1.83 1.54 5.26
CA THR A 45 1.65 0.09 5.31
C THR A 45 3.01 -0.59 5.15
N PRO A 46 3.52 -1.29 6.18
CA PRO A 46 4.80 -1.98 6.10
C PRO A 46 4.72 -3.22 5.18
N PHE A 47 5.88 -3.71 4.75
CA PHE A 47 6.02 -4.80 3.77
C PHE A 47 5.25 -6.07 4.18
N ASP A 48 5.40 -6.49 5.43
CA ASP A 48 4.75 -7.65 6.06
C ASP A 48 3.22 -7.51 6.17
N ALA A 49 2.71 -6.28 6.12
CA ALA A 49 1.28 -5.99 6.09
C ALA A 49 0.70 -5.90 4.66
N ILE A 50 1.53 -5.87 3.62
CA ILE A 50 1.08 -5.91 2.22
C ILE A 50 0.97 -7.37 1.77
N ASP A 51 1.95 -8.18 2.11
CA ASP A 51 1.99 -9.60 1.77
C ASP A 51 1.41 -10.47 2.89
N LYS A 52 0.08 -10.57 2.92
CA LYS A 52 -0.65 -11.30 3.99
C LYS A 52 -0.92 -12.77 3.65
N ALA A 53 -0.47 -13.26 2.50
CA ALA A 53 -0.67 -14.65 2.15
C ALA A 53 0.05 -15.55 3.17
N PRO A 54 -0.61 -16.58 3.73
CA PRO A 54 0.04 -17.50 4.67
C PRO A 54 1.34 -18.09 4.09
N GLU A 55 1.35 -18.34 2.78
CA GLU A 55 2.45 -18.93 2.01
C GLU A 55 3.68 -18.03 1.90
N GLU A 56 3.51 -16.70 1.89
CA GLU A 56 4.63 -15.74 1.78
C GLU A 56 5.22 -15.38 3.16
N ARG A 57 4.56 -15.73 4.28
CA ARG A 57 5.10 -15.55 5.64
C ARG A 57 6.16 -16.59 6.03
N GLU A 58 6.12 -17.75 5.39
CA GLU A 58 7.03 -18.88 5.63
C GLU A 58 8.24 -18.88 4.69
N ARG A 59 8.28 -17.91 3.77
CA ARG A 59 9.29 -17.77 2.71
C ARG A 59 10.46 -16.91 3.17
#